data_AF-A0A958GBD8-F1
#
_entry.id   AF-A0A958GBD8-F1
#
_cell.length_a   1.000
_cell.length_b   1.000
_cell.length_c   1.000
_cell.angle_alpha   90.00
_cell.angle_beta   90.00
_cell.angle_gamma   90.00
#
_symmetry.space_group_name_H-M   'P 1'
#
loop_
_entity.id
_entity.type
_entity.pdbx_description
1 polymer ?
#
loop_
_entity_poly.entity_id
_entity_poly.type
_entity_poly.pdbx_seq_one_letter_code
_entity_poly.pdbx_strand_id
1 'polypeptide(L)'
;MIFKDHPRQLIILFFTEIWERFSYYGMRALLMLYMTKQLLYGDEQAYAIYGAYGSLVYATPLIGGMLADRILGQRKAIILGSFIMMCGHFVMAFPTQHTFYAALALIVIGNGFFKPNMAPLISQLYRKDDPRRDGGFTIFYMGVNIGAVVSPLACGWVGETIGW
;
A
#
# COMPACT_ATOMS: atom_id res chain seq x y z
N MET A 1 14.88 7.98 -20.63
CA MET A 1 16.00 8.83 -20.17
C MET A 1 16.16 8.76 -18.65
N ILE A 2 15.07 8.69 -17.87
CA ILE A 2 15.10 8.67 -16.39
C ILE A 2 15.70 7.38 -15.77
N PHE A 3 15.41 6.19 -16.31
CA PHE A 3 15.87 4.91 -15.71
C PHE A 3 17.16 4.35 -16.29
N LYS A 4 17.72 4.96 -17.35
CA LYS A 4 18.82 4.35 -18.13
C LYS A 4 20.09 4.14 -17.30
N ASP A 5 20.35 5.02 -16.34
CA ASP A 5 21.56 4.99 -15.52
C ASP A 5 21.36 4.30 -14.17
N HIS A 6 20.17 3.77 -13.88
CA HIS A 6 19.83 3.10 -12.63
C HIS A 6 19.77 1.56 -12.77
N PRO A 7 19.96 0.80 -11.68
CA PRO A 7 19.76 -0.64 -11.68
C PRO A 7 18.36 -1.02 -12.20
N ARG A 8 18.28 -2.06 -13.05
CA ARG A 8 17.02 -2.49 -13.68
C ARG A 8 15.92 -2.81 -12.66
N GLN A 9 16.31 -3.26 -11.47
CA GLN A 9 15.41 -3.57 -10.36
C GLN A 9 14.65 -2.33 -9.88
N LEU A 10 15.20 -1.13 -10.02
CA LEU A 10 14.52 0.11 -9.64
C LEU A 10 13.22 0.29 -10.42
N ILE A 11 13.19 -0.07 -11.71
CA ILE A 11 11.99 0.04 -12.56
C ILE A 11 10.87 -0.83 -11.97
N ILE A 12 11.21 -2.06 -11.56
CA ILE A 12 10.23 -2.97 -10.95
C ILE A 12 9.70 -2.37 -9.66
N LEU A 13 10.59 -1.94 -8.75
CA LEU A 13 10.20 -1.34 -7.47
C LEU A 13 9.38 -0.06 -7.63
N PHE A 14 9.70 0.76 -8.63
CA PHE A 14 8.94 1.96 -8.98
C PHE A 14 7.49 1.63 -9.36
N PHE A 15 7.28 0.68 -10.28
CA PHE A 15 5.94 0.28 -10.67
C PHE A 15 5.20 -0.44 -9.54
N THR A 16 5.89 -1.29 -8.77
CA THR A 16 5.31 -1.94 -7.58
C THR A 16 4.79 -0.89 -6.59
N GLU A 17 5.55 0.17 -6.34
CA GLU A 17 5.12 1.26 -5.45
C GLU A 17 3.94 2.05 -6.03
N ILE A 18 3.93 2.36 -7.32
CA ILE A 18 2.79 3.04 -7.96
C ILE A 18 1.51 2.23 -7.73
N TRP A 19 1.55 0.92 -8.01
CA TRP A 19 0.37 0.07 -7.90
C TRP A 19 -0.09 -0.13 -6.46
N GLU A 20 0.84 -0.30 -5.53
CA GLU A 20 0.47 -0.40 -4.11
C GLU A 20 -0.15 0.92 -3.62
N ARG A 21 0.43 2.07 -3.99
CA ARG A 21 -0.10 3.38 -3.60
C ARG A 21 -1.44 3.63 -4.26
N PHE A 22 -1.59 3.21 -5.52
CA PHE A 22 -2.87 3.25 -6.18
C PHE A 22 -3.92 2.44 -5.41
N SER A 23 -3.62 1.20 -5.05
CA SER A 23 -4.53 0.33 -4.29
C SER A 23 -4.91 0.94 -2.93
N TYR A 24 -3.91 1.44 -2.19
CA TYR A 24 -4.11 2.00 -0.86
C TYR A 24 -4.92 3.30 -0.86
N TYR A 25 -4.55 4.28 -1.68
CA TYR A 25 -5.23 5.57 -1.71
C TYR A 25 -6.63 5.47 -2.33
N GLY A 26 -6.84 4.53 -3.25
CA GLY A 26 -8.12 4.32 -3.90
C GLY A 26 -9.12 3.72 -2.94
N MET A 27 -8.73 2.65 -2.26
CA MET A 27 -9.52 2.09 -1.17
C MET A 27 -9.78 3.12 -0.09
N ARG A 28 -8.77 3.89 0.34
CA ARG A 28 -8.93 4.89 1.40
C ARG A 28 -9.89 6.02 1.01
N ALA A 29 -9.93 6.42 -0.26
CA ALA A 29 -10.87 7.41 -0.78
C ALA A 29 -12.32 6.91 -0.71
N LEU A 30 -12.55 5.63 -1.02
CA LEU A 30 -13.89 5.02 -1.02
C LEU A 30 -14.32 4.51 0.36
N LEU A 31 -13.38 4.22 1.27
CA LEU A 31 -13.63 3.49 2.52
C LEU A 31 -14.72 4.10 3.39
N MET A 32 -14.68 5.42 3.59
CA MET A 32 -15.70 6.13 4.40
C MET A 32 -17.08 6.07 3.75
N LEU A 33 -17.14 6.26 2.43
CA LEU A 33 -18.39 6.21 1.68
C LEU A 33 -18.94 4.78 1.65
N TYR A 34 -18.08 3.78 1.51
CA TYR A 34 -18.47 2.37 1.57
C TYR A 34 -19.10 2.01 2.93
N MET A 35 -18.47 2.40 4.05
CA MET A 35 -19.01 2.13 5.38
C MET A 35 -20.38 2.80 5.60
N THR A 36 -20.53 4.05 5.18
CA THR A 36 -21.76 4.83 5.42
C THR A 36 -22.89 4.51 4.43
N LYS A 37 -22.56 4.24 3.16
CA LYS A 37 -23.54 4.01 2.09
C LYS A 37 -23.88 2.54 1.88
N GLN A 38 -22.90 1.64 1.92
CA GLN A 38 -23.10 0.22 1.63
C GLN A 38 -23.35 -0.60 2.92
N LEU A 39 -22.56 -0.37 3.96
CA LEU A 39 -22.69 -1.10 5.23
C LEU A 39 -23.64 -0.44 6.23
N LEU A 40 -24.13 0.77 5.91
CA LEU A 40 -25.07 1.55 6.72
C LEU A 40 -24.57 1.83 8.15
N TYR A 41 -23.26 1.99 8.32
CA TYR A 41 -22.67 2.40 9.60
C TYR A 41 -22.93 3.87 9.87
N GLY A 42 -23.18 4.20 11.13
CA GLY A 42 -23.25 5.58 11.59
C GLY A 42 -21.87 6.25 11.54
N ASP A 43 -21.86 7.58 11.39
CA ASP A 43 -20.65 8.38 11.23
C ASP A 43 -19.63 8.14 12.35
N GLU A 44 -20.08 8.08 13.62
CA GLU A 44 -19.21 7.83 14.77
C GLU A 44 -18.46 6.50 14.63
N GLN A 45 -19.17 5.43 14.29
CA GLN A 45 -18.60 4.11 14.08
C GLN A 45 -17.64 4.11 12.88
N ALA A 46 -18.01 4.75 11.77
CA ALA A 46 -17.20 4.85 10.57
C ALA A 46 -15.88 5.60 10.84
N TYR A 47 -15.93 6.72 11.56
CA TYR A 47 -14.73 7.48 11.96
C TYR A 47 -13.84 6.68 12.91
N ALA A 48 -14.42 5.96 13.87
CA ALA A 48 -13.67 5.10 14.78
C ALA A 48 -12.92 4.00 14.02
N ILE A 49 -13.58 3.32 13.08
CA ILE A 49 -12.95 2.28 12.25
C ILE A 49 -11.86 2.88 11.37
N TYR A 50 -12.12 4.02 10.72
CA TYR A 50 -11.13 4.68 9.87
C TYR A 50 -9.89 5.12 10.66
N GLY A 51 -10.08 5.67 11.86
CA GLY A 51 -8.99 6.04 12.77
C GLY A 51 -8.19 4.83 13.26
N ALA A 52 -8.88 3.74 13.62
CA ALA A 52 -8.23 2.49 14.03
C ALA A 52 -7.41 1.88 12.88
N TYR A 53 -7.99 1.82 11.67
CA TYR A 53 -7.31 1.37 10.47
C TYR A 53 -6.05 2.21 10.20
N GLY A 54 -6.18 3.54 10.20
CA GLY A 54 -5.05 4.44 10.01
C GLY A 54 -3.92 4.19 11.02
N SER A 55 -4.27 4.06 12.30
CA SER A 55 -3.31 3.80 13.38
C SER A 55 -2.56 2.48 13.18
N LEU A 56 -3.27 1.41 12.84
CA LEU A 56 -2.68 0.09 12.62
C LEU A 56 -1.78 0.05 11.38
N VAL A 57 -2.13 0.76 10.31
CA VAL A 57 -1.29 0.90 9.10
C VAL A 57 0.06 1.56 9.41
N TYR A 58 0.12 2.45 10.41
CA TYR A 58 1.38 3.06 10.86
C TYR A 58 2.11 2.24 11.92
N ALA A 59 1.40 1.45 12.73
CA ALA A 59 1.99 0.63 13.79
C ALA A 59 2.58 -0.70 13.28
N THR A 60 1.86 -1.42 12.42
CA THR A 60 2.27 -2.74 11.92
C THR A 60 3.59 -2.78 11.13
N PRO A 61 4.02 -1.72 10.42
CA PRO A 61 5.35 -1.66 9.81
C PRO A 61 6.51 -1.91 10.78
N LEU A 62 6.37 -1.56 12.07
CA LEU A 62 7.41 -1.83 13.06
C LEU A 62 7.67 -3.34 13.17
N ILE A 63 6.61 -4.13 13.26
CA ILE A 63 6.68 -5.58 13.39
C ILE A 63 7.15 -6.21 12.07
N GLY A 64 6.58 -5.77 10.94
CA GLY A 64 6.93 -6.32 9.62
C GLY A 64 8.37 -6.03 9.20
N GLY A 65 8.92 -4.86 9.57
CA GLY A 65 10.33 -4.53 9.37
C GLY A 65 11.25 -5.40 10.22
N MET A 66 10.96 -5.55 11.52
CA MET A 66 11.73 -6.41 12.43
C MET A 66 11.79 -7.87 11.95
N LEU A 67 10.67 -8.41 11.46
CA LEU A 67 10.61 -9.77 10.91
C LEU A 67 11.39 -9.92 9.60
N ALA A 68 11.37 -8.89 8.75
CA ALA A 68 12.15 -8.88 7.52
C ALA A 68 13.65 -8.82 7.79
N ASP A 69 14.09 -8.01 8.76
CA ASP A 69 15.50 -7.88 9.11
C ASP A 69 16.08 -9.15 9.73
N ARG A 70 15.29 -9.88 10.52
CA ARG A 70 15.79 -11.04 11.28
C ARG A 70 15.57 -12.40 10.60
N ILE A 71 14.49 -12.56 9.84
CA ILE A 71 14.01 -13.90 9.42
C ILE A 71 13.79 -13.98 7.91
N LEU A 72 13.01 -13.07 7.33
CA LEU A 72 12.48 -13.24 5.97
C LEU A 72 13.40 -12.66 4.88
N GLY A 73 14.06 -11.55 5.16
CA GLY A 73 14.68 -10.69 4.16
C GLY A 73 13.68 -9.79 3.44
N GLN A 74 14.17 -8.62 3.03
CA GLN A 74 13.40 -7.50 2.47
C GLN A 74 12.53 -7.90 1.28
N ARG A 75 13.13 -8.58 0.28
CA ARG A 75 12.43 -9.01 -0.93
C ARG A 75 11.26 -9.96 -0.65
N LYS A 76 11.44 -10.94 0.23
CA LYS A 76 10.39 -11.92 0.55
C LYS A 76 9.25 -11.26 1.34
N ALA A 77 9.58 -10.36 2.26
CA ALA A 77 8.58 -9.60 3.01
C ALA A 77 7.71 -8.72 2.08
N ILE A 78 8.30 -8.05 1.09
CA ILE A 78 7.55 -7.27 0.09
C ILE A 78 6.60 -8.14 -0.72
N ILE A 79 7.06 -9.30 -1.21
CA ILE A 79 6.23 -10.22 -1.99
C ILE A 79 5.07 -10.76 -1.14
N LEU A 80 5.37 -11.20 0.09
CA LEU A 80 4.37 -11.69 1.03
C LEU A 80 3.34 -10.59 1.35
N GLY A 81 3.81 -9.39 1.68
CA GLY A 81 2.96 -8.24 1.97
C GLY A 81 2.04 -7.89 0.80
N SER A 82 2.59 -7.85 -0.42
CA SER A 82 1.83 -7.59 -1.65
C SER A 82 0.73 -8.64 -1.86
N PHE A 83 1.06 -9.91 -1.66
CA PHE A 83 0.10 -11.00 -1.82
C PHE A 83 -1.02 -10.94 -0.77
N ILE A 84 -0.70 -10.66 0.49
CA ILE A 84 -1.69 -10.51 1.56
C ILE A 84 -2.61 -9.31 1.29
N MET A 85 -2.05 -8.16 0.88
CA MET A 85 -2.86 -6.97 0.52
C MET A 85 -3.80 -7.28 -0.66
N MET A 86 -3.29 -7.95 -1.69
CA MET A 86 -4.10 -8.37 -2.84
C MET A 86 -5.29 -9.23 -2.40
N CYS A 87 -5.05 -10.25 -1.55
CA CYS A 87 -6.13 -11.05 -0.98
C CYS A 87 -7.12 -10.20 -0.18
N GLY A 88 -6.65 -9.23 0.60
CA GLY A 88 -7.50 -8.28 1.33
C GLY A 88 -8.43 -7.50 0.42
N HIS A 89 -7.92 -6.96 -0.70
CA HIS A 89 -8.74 -6.27 -1.69
C HIS A 89 -9.75 -7.20 -2.38
N PHE A 90 -9.39 -8.45 -2.68
CA PHE A 90 -10.35 -9.42 -3.20
C PHE A 90 -11.46 -9.75 -2.20
N VAL A 91 -11.14 -9.89 -0.92
CA VAL A 91 -12.14 -10.14 0.14
C VAL A 91 -13.09 -8.94 0.28
N MET A 92 -12.61 -7.71 0.03
CA MET A 92 -13.43 -6.49 0.09
C MET A 92 -14.55 -6.46 -0.97
N ALA A 93 -14.40 -7.19 -2.08
CA ALA A 93 -15.42 -7.29 -3.14
C ALA A 93 -16.73 -7.95 -2.67
N PHE A 94 -16.72 -8.62 -1.52
CA PHE A 94 -17.92 -9.21 -0.93
C PHE A 94 -18.51 -8.25 0.12
N PRO A 95 -19.73 -7.72 -0.07
CA PRO A 95 -20.27 -6.66 0.77
C PRO A 95 -20.92 -7.18 2.06
N THR A 96 -20.12 -7.78 2.94
CA THR A 96 -20.55 -8.21 4.28
C THR A 96 -19.68 -7.58 5.35
N GLN A 97 -20.23 -7.44 6.57
CA GLN A 97 -19.49 -6.93 7.72
C GLN A 97 -18.25 -7.78 8.05
N HIS A 98 -18.36 -9.11 8.01
CA HIS A 98 -17.25 -10.01 8.32
C HIS A 98 -16.12 -9.93 7.29
N THR A 99 -16.48 -9.93 6.00
CA THR A 99 -15.50 -9.79 4.91
C THR A 99 -14.84 -8.41 4.94
N PHE A 100 -15.57 -7.35 5.28
CA PHE A 100 -15.02 -6.02 5.45
C PHE A 100 -13.90 -5.96 6.50
N TYR A 101 -14.16 -6.43 7.73
CA TYR A 101 -13.13 -6.42 8.77
C TYR A 101 -11.96 -7.36 8.46
N ALA A 102 -12.23 -8.53 7.86
CA ALA A 102 -11.19 -9.44 7.40
C ALA A 102 -10.30 -8.80 6.32
N ALA A 103 -10.89 -8.09 5.35
CA ALA A 103 -10.19 -7.36 4.32
C ALA A 103 -9.28 -6.27 4.92
N LEU A 104 -9.80 -5.46 5.85
CA LEU A 104 -9.00 -4.44 6.53
C LEU A 104 -7.81 -5.05 7.29
N ALA A 105 -8.03 -6.16 8.01
CA ALA A 105 -6.96 -6.85 8.73
C ALA A 105 -5.87 -7.36 7.78
N LEU A 106 -6.26 -7.98 6.67
CA LEU A 106 -5.32 -8.44 5.64
C LEU A 106 -4.53 -7.27 5.04
N ILE A 107 -5.18 -6.18 4.68
CA ILE A 107 -4.51 -5.00 4.11
C ILE A 107 -3.53 -4.39 5.12
N VAL A 108 -3.93 -4.28 6.39
CA VAL A 108 -3.05 -3.79 7.48
C VAL A 108 -1.80 -4.67 7.60
N ILE A 109 -1.96 -5.99 7.70
CA ILE A 109 -0.85 -6.94 7.84
C ILE A 109 0.06 -6.87 6.60
N GLY A 110 -0.52 -6.88 5.40
CA GLY A 110 0.22 -6.85 4.17
C GLY A 110 1.02 -5.54 4.00
N ASN A 111 0.42 -4.39 4.32
CA ASN A 111 1.12 -3.10 4.36
C ASN A 111 2.25 -3.10 5.40
N GLY A 112 2.03 -3.74 6.55
CA GLY A 112 3.04 -3.92 7.59
C GLY A 112 4.31 -4.63 7.08
N PHE A 113 4.18 -5.62 6.21
CA PHE A 113 5.33 -6.27 5.56
C PHE A 113 5.85 -5.52 4.34
N PHE A 114 5.01 -4.79 3.62
CA PHE A 114 5.43 -4.12 2.39
C PHE A 114 6.21 -2.82 2.68
N LYS A 115 5.58 -1.91 3.42
CA LYS A 115 6.01 -0.51 3.56
C LYS A 115 7.40 -0.31 4.20
N PRO A 116 7.76 -0.96 5.32
CA PRO A 116 9.06 -0.72 5.95
C PRO A 116 10.22 -1.31 5.13
N ASN A 117 9.93 -2.20 4.18
CA ASN A 117 10.94 -3.03 3.53
C ASN A 117 11.32 -2.54 2.11
N MET A 118 10.51 -1.67 1.50
CA MET A 118 10.78 -1.08 0.18
C MET A 118 12.03 -0.19 0.16
N ALA A 119 12.15 0.77 1.09
CA ALA A 119 13.29 1.67 1.15
C ALA A 119 14.63 0.95 1.43
N PRO A 120 14.71 0.01 2.40
CA PRO A 120 15.89 -0.84 2.55
C PRO A 120 16.26 -1.62 1.30
N LEU A 121 15.28 -2.20 0.59
CA LEU A 121 15.55 -2.95 -0.64
C LEU A 121 16.12 -2.06 -1.75
N ILE A 122 15.60 -0.83 -1.92
CA ILE A 122 16.16 0.15 -2.86
C ILE A 122 17.59 0.50 -2.47
N SER A 123 17.83 0.73 -1.18
CA SER A 123 19.16 1.04 -0.69
C SER A 123 20.17 -0.06 -0.97
N GLN A 124 19.74 -1.33 -1.01
CA GLN A 124 20.60 -2.48 -1.33
C GLN A 124 20.96 -2.58 -2.83
N LEU A 125 20.27 -1.85 -3.71
CA LEU A 125 20.58 -1.81 -5.15
C LEU A 125 21.84 -0.98 -5.46
N TYR A 126 22.25 -0.12 -4.53
CA TYR A 126 23.35 0.82 -4.70
C TYR A 126 24.49 0.52 -3.72
N ARG A 127 25.72 0.78 -4.15
CA ARG A 127 26.87 0.78 -3.23
C ARG A 127 26.76 2.02 -2.32
N LYS A 128 27.41 1.98 -1.15
CA LYS A 128 27.32 3.06 -0.15
C LYS A 128 27.66 4.44 -0.72
N ASP A 129 28.65 4.51 -1.59
CA ASP A 129 29.17 5.76 -2.18
C ASP A 129 28.69 5.99 -3.62
N ASP A 130 27.64 5.30 -4.07
CA ASP A 130 27.09 5.48 -5.41
C ASP A 130 26.27 6.79 -5.47
N PRO A 131 26.69 7.80 -6.28
CA PRO A 131 26.00 9.10 -6.35
C PRO A 131 24.58 8.99 -6.91
N ARG A 132 24.22 7.86 -7.54
CA ARG A 132 22.89 7.63 -8.11
C ARG A 132 21.87 7.18 -7.06
N ARG A 133 22.31 6.87 -5.83
CA ARG A 133 21.43 6.37 -4.76
C ARG A 133 20.30 7.36 -4.47
N ASP A 134 20.62 8.63 -4.28
CA ASP A 134 19.63 9.67 -3.98
C ASP A 134 18.64 9.86 -5.12
N GLY A 135 19.13 9.91 -6.37
CA GLY A 135 18.27 9.94 -7.56
C GLY A 135 17.35 8.72 -7.66
N GLY A 136 17.82 7.54 -7.24
CA GLY A 136 17.02 6.32 -7.15
C GLY A 136 15.84 6.47 -6.17
N PHE A 137 16.09 7.07 -5.00
CA PHE A 137 15.03 7.39 -4.04
C PHE A 137 14.08 8.46 -4.57
N THR A 138 14.59 9.50 -5.25
CA THR A 138 13.73 10.50 -5.90
C THR A 138 12.78 9.86 -6.92
N ILE A 139 13.28 8.97 -7.78
CA ILE A 139 12.46 8.22 -8.74
C ILE A 139 11.38 7.40 -8.02
N PHE A 140 11.77 6.69 -6.97
CA PHE A 140 10.82 5.93 -6.16
C PHE A 140 9.70 6.82 -5.56
N TYR A 141 10.04 7.95 -4.96
CA TYR A 141 9.06 8.88 -4.39
C TYR A 141 8.18 9.56 -5.43
N MET A 142 8.68 9.78 -6.65
CA MET A 142 7.81 10.21 -7.76
C MET A 142 6.71 9.18 -8.02
N GLY A 143 7.03 7.89 -7.97
CA GLY A 143 6.04 6.81 -8.10
C GLY A 143 4.96 6.87 -7.02
N VAL A 144 5.37 7.12 -5.77
CA VAL A 144 4.43 7.29 -4.64
C VAL A 144 3.40 8.39 -4.92
N ASN A 145 3.88 9.56 -5.36
CA ASN A 145 3.02 10.70 -5.65
C ASN A 145 2.09 10.44 -6.84
N ILE A 146 2.59 9.79 -7.90
CA ILE A 146 1.78 9.43 -9.07
C ILE A 146 0.63 8.52 -8.64
N GLY A 147 0.91 7.45 -7.89
CA GLY A 147 -0.12 6.53 -7.39
C GLY A 147 -1.15 7.24 -6.50
N ALA A 148 -0.70 8.12 -5.61
CA ALA A 148 -1.56 8.86 -4.70
C ALA A 148 -2.50 9.86 -5.39
N VAL A 149 -2.07 10.51 -6.47
CA VAL A 149 -2.88 11.49 -7.21
C VAL A 149 -3.87 10.80 -8.13
N VAL A 150 -3.42 9.79 -8.89
CA VAL A 150 -4.25 9.14 -9.91
C VAL A 150 -5.36 8.30 -9.28
N SER A 151 -5.08 7.70 -8.13
CA SER A 151 -5.97 6.70 -7.56
C SER A 151 -7.33 7.21 -7.07
N PRO A 152 -7.43 8.25 -6.22
CA PRO A 152 -8.72 8.76 -5.80
C PRO A 152 -9.59 9.23 -6.97
N LEU A 153 -8.99 9.75 -8.04
CA LEU A 153 -9.70 10.16 -9.25
C LEU A 153 -10.27 8.95 -10.00
N ALA A 154 -9.46 7.92 -10.22
CA ALA A 154 -9.89 6.72 -10.92
C ALA A 154 -10.89 5.88 -10.11
N CYS A 155 -10.55 5.56 -8.86
CA CYS A 155 -11.40 4.77 -7.97
C CYS A 155 -12.68 5.54 -7.58
N GLY A 156 -12.59 6.85 -7.34
CA GLY A 156 -13.75 7.70 -7.09
C GLY A 156 -14.74 7.68 -8.25
N TRP A 157 -14.25 7.88 -9.48
CA TRP A 157 -15.09 7.82 -10.67
C TRP A 157 -15.76 6.45 -10.85
N VAL A 158 -15.02 5.35 -10.68
CA VAL A 158 -15.59 3.99 -10.75
C VAL A 158 -16.63 3.76 -9.64
N GLY A 159 -16.31 4.16 -8.41
CA GLY A 159 -17.18 3.99 -7.24
C GLY A 159 -18.53 4.71 -7.39
N GLU A 160 -18.52 5.88 -8.02
CA GLU A 160 -19.74 6.69 -8.22
C GLU A 160 -20.54 6.25 -9.46
N THR A 161 -19.89 5.82 -10.54
CA THR A 161 -20.55 5.53 -11.82
C THR A 161 -20.93 4.06 -12.03
N ILE A 162 -20.15 3.13 -11.48
CA ILE A 162 -20.34 1.68 -11.67
C ILE A 162 -20.82 1.04 -10.37
N GLY A 163 -20.16 1.35 -9.25
CA GLY A 163 -20.50 0.82 -7.94
C GLY A 163 -19.28 0.60 -7.05
N TRP A 164 -19.56 0.29 -5.79
CA TRP A 164 -18.57 0.08 -4.73
C TRP A 164 -17.84 -1.25 -4.84
#